data_AF-A0A0G0T3B0-F1
#
_entry.id   AF-A0A0G0T3B0-F1
#
_cell.length_a   1.000
_cell.length_b   1.000
_cell.length_c   1.000
_cell.angle_alpha   90.00
_cell.angle_beta   90.00
_cell.angle_gamma   90.00
#
_symmetry.space_group_name_H-M   'P 1'
#
loop_
_entity.id
_entity.type
_entity.pdbx_description
1 polymer ?
#
loop_
_entity_poly.entity_id
_entity_poly.type
_entity_poly.pdbx_seq_one_letter_code
_entity_poly.pdbx_strand_id
1 'polypeptide(L)'
;MLAIALAASIFAAIEKKSRILIPILTLFLAISHNTLALFFISFLFVYILIRKQYQLLIYFGLGLGMSLFFWGPALFEQSLIAFNGIIVSDPQHYFEISLTILIQSSLFIIAAIISLFEKKLLYKKERLLFFTIIIVICVLTTGISSSIWNIPLFAKVIQFPYRWFSLILIVGPWFVAYIANKKWIARMLAIFGVVYFVYLSFPYTKAESVVRPDGYYSTNEGTTTVANEYMPKWVTKKFAVRPDKKIVFFGGSGILYEKKVNSQVVDVAIDAKEPSVLQVNTLYYPGWGGMLDNKKLDISIDNPYGVMRIDIPAGVHHLYMTFRETPVRFIFDVISFMFFIIFIIIIL
;
A
#
# COMPACT_ATOMS: atom_id res chain seq x y z
N MET A 1 4.09 -8.72 6.38
CA MET A 1 5.32 -9.24 7.04
C MET A 1 6.58 -8.53 6.57
N LEU A 2 6.81 -8.35 5.27
CA LEU A 2 8.01 -7.69 4.72
C LEU A 2 8.28 -6.29 5.31
N ALA A 3 7.28 -5.41 5.37
CA ALA A 3 7.42 -4.06 5.92
C ALA A 3 7.97 -4.03 7.36
N ILE A 4 7.51 -4.96 8.21
CA ILE A 4 7.93 -5.05 9.62
C ILE A 4 9.40 -5.47 9.70
N ALA A 5 9.81 -6.47 8.90
CA ALA A 5 11.19 -6.92 8.84
C ALA A 5 12.14 -5.83 8.33
N LEU A 6 11.72 -5.07 7.32
CA LEU A 6 12.47 -3.93 6.80
C LEU A 6 12.60 -2.83 7.85
N ALA A 7 11.52 -2.46 8.53
CA ALA A 7 11.54 -1.45 9.58
C ALA A 7 12.45 -1.84 10.76
N ALA A 8 12.39 -3.10 11.21
CA ALA A 8 13.31 -3.63 12.23
C ALA A 8 14.77 -3.61 11.75
N SER A 9 15.01 -3.90 10.47
CA SER A 9 16.35 -3.85 9.87
C SER A 9 16.88 -2.41 9.76
N ILE A 10 16.03 -1.44 9.42
CA ILE A 10 16.41 -0.02 9.41
C ILE A 10 16.73 0.45 10.83
N PHE A 11 15.91 0.05 11.82
CA PHE A 11 16.16 0.35 13.22
C PHE A 11 17.56 -0.14 13.67
N ALA A 12 17.90 -1.39 13.33
CA ALA A 12 19.24 -1.93 13.59
C ALA A 12 20.35 -1.21 12.79
N ALA A 13 20.08 -0.80 11.54
CA ALA A 13 21.02 -0.06 10.70
C ALA A 13 21.30 1.35 11.25
N ILE A 14 20.30 2.01 11.83
CA ILE A 14 20.43 3.30 12.53
C ILE A 14 21.36 3.13 13.75
N GLU A 15 21.16 2.09 14.56
CA GLU A 15 22.06 1.81 15.70
C GLU A 15 23.51 1.59 15.26
N LYS A 16 23.71 0.90 14.13
CA LYS A 16 25.03 0.70 13.52
C LYS A 16 25.53 1.89 12.71
N LYS A 17 24.76 2.98 12.60
CA LYS A 17 25.04 4.17 11.78
C LYS A 17 25.39 3.80 10.33
N SER A 18 24.77 2.76 9.78
CA SER A 18 25.08 2.26 8.45
C SER A 18 24.58 3.20 7.35
N ARG A 19 25.51 3.80 6.61
CA ARG A 19 25.24 4.72 5.50
C ARG A 19 24.71 3.99 4.25
N ILE A 20 25.03 2.70 4.13
CA ILE A 20 24.68 1.87 2.96
C ILE A 20 23.32 1.19 3.16
N LEU A 21 23.05 0.64 4.35
CA LEU A 21 21.83 -0.14 4.57
C LEU A 21 20.58 0.72 4.74
N ILE A 22 20.69 1.87 5.43
CA ILE A 22 19.55 2.78 5.65
C ILE A 22 18.83 3.16 4.33
N PRO A 23 19.49 3.68 3.28
CA PRO A 23 18.81 4.10 2.06
C PRO A 23 18.18 2.92 1.31
N ILE A 24 18.89 1.80 1.17
CA ILE A 24 18.39 0.58 0.50
C ILE A 24 17.15 0.06 1.21
N LEU A 25 17.21 -0.10 2.54
CA LEU A 25 16.10 -0.63 3.31
C LEU A 25 14.92 0.35 3.36
N THR A 26 15.18 1.67 3.37
CA THR A 26 14.13 2.70 3.35
C THR A 26 13.38 2.70 2.01
N LEU A 27 14.09 2.54 0.89
CA LEU A 27 13.49 2.32 -0.43
C LEU A 27 12.54 1.12 -0.41
N PHE A 28 13.03 -0.04 0.04
CA PHE A 28 12.20 -1.25 0.09
C PHE A 28 11.04 -1.11 1.07
N LEU A 29 11.24 -0.43 2.20
CA LEU A 29 10.16 -0.16 3.15
C LEU A 29 9.07 0.68 2.48
N ALA A 30 9.45 1.75 1.79
CA ALA A 30 8.53 2.63 1.10
C ALA A 30 7.67 1.86 0.09
N ILE A 31 8.23 0.96 -0.72
CA ILE A 31 7.46 0.23 -1.73
C ILE A 31 6.78 -1.05 -1.21
N SER A 32 6.94 -1.40 0.07
CA SER A 32 6.45 -2.69 0.61
C SER A 32 4.95 -2.72 0.91
N HIS A 33 4.43 -1.68 1.56
CA HIS A 33 3.01 -1.54 1.90
C HIS A 33 2.74 -0.09 2.34
N ASN A 34 1.87 0.63 1.64
CA ASN A 34 1.72 2.08 1.80
C ASN A 34 1.45 2.53 3.25
N THR A 35 0.39 2.03 3.88
CA THR A 35 0.05 2.46 5.25
C THR A 35 1.11 2.09 6.29
N LEU A 36 1.71 0.89 6.20
CA LEU A 36 2.77 0.47 7.12
C LEU A 36 4.07 1.26 6.90
N ALA A 37 4.40 1.55 5.64
CA ALA A 37 5.52 2.40 5.29
C ALA A 37 5.36 3.79 5.94
N LEU A 38 4.18 4.40 5.85
CA LEU A 38 3.90 5.69 6.51
C LEU A 38 4.17 5.64 8.03
N PHE A 39 3.70 4.59 8.70
CA PHE A 39 3.92 4.41 10.15
C PHE A 39 5.39 4.23 10.49
N PHE A 40 6.07 3.32 9.81
CA PHE A 40 7.46 3.02 10.10
C PHE A 40 8.40 4.15 9.69
N ILE A 41 8.16 4.83 8.56
CA ILE A 41 8.95 5.98 8.14
C ILE A 41 8.83 7.11 9.17
N SER A 42 7.62 7.43 9.63
CA SER A 42 7.37 8.45 10.65
C SER A 42 8.04 8.09 11.97
N PHE A 43 7.90 6.83 12.42
CA PHE A 43 8.55 6.32 13.62
C PHE A 43 10.08 6.40 13.54
N LEU A 44 10.68 5.92 12.44
CA LEU A 44 12.13 5.90 12.24
C LEU A 44 12.71 7.32 12.12
N PHE A 45 11.99 8.23 11.47
CA PHE A 45 12.37 9.65 11.42
C PHE A 45 12.46 10.25 12.83
N VAL A 46 11.39 10.11 13.64
CA VAL A 46 11.37 10.60 15.04
C VAL A 46 12.47 9.91 15.85
N TYR A 47 12.71 8.62 15.63
CA TYR A 47 13.76 7.87 16.30
C TYR A 47 15.16 8.45 16.01
N ILE A 48 15.48 8.75 14.75
CA ILE A 48 16.75 9.39 14.35
C ILE A 48 16.94 10.74 15.07
N LEU A 49 15.87 11.55 15.15
CA LEU A 49 15.89 12.85 15.83
C LEU A 49 16.17 12.71 17.34
N ILE A 50 15.49 11.77 18.01
CA ILE A 50 15.69 11.51 19.44
C ILE A 50 17.12 11.03 19.71
N ARG A 51 17.67 10.19 18.82
CA ARG A 51 19.06 9.72 18.88
C ARG A 51 20.09 10.81 18.54
N LYS A 52 19.65 12.00 18.13
CA LYS A 52 20.50 13.10 17.65
C LYS A 52 21.44 12.67 16.51
N GLN A 53 21.01 11.71 15.70
CA GLN A 53 21.80 11.18 14.59
C GLN A 53 21.41 11.89 13.29
N TYR A 54 21.38 13.22 13.29
CA TYR A 54 20.87 14.03 12.18
C TYR A 54 21.57 13.75 10.85
N GLN A 55 22.85 13.36 10.89
CA GLN A 55 23.59 12.94 9.69
C GLN A 55 22.98 11.71 9.00
N LEU A 56 22.13 10.92 9.67
CA LEU A 56 21.45 9.79 9.07
C LEU A 56 20.21 10.18 8.24
N LEU A 57 19.69 11.41 8.43
CA LEU A 57 18.53 11.90 7.68
C LEU A 57 18.80 12.01 6.18
N ILE A 58 20.03 12.29 5.77
CA ILE A 58 20.37 12.33 4.34
C ILE A 58 20.25 10.94 3.70
N TYR A 59 20.73 9.89 4.37
CA TYR A 59 20.64 8.51 3.88
C TYR A 59 19.20 7.99 3.94
N PHE A 60 18.44 8.38 4.96
CA PHE A 60 17.02 8.10 5.03
C PHE A 60 16.26 8.78 3.88
N GLY A 61 16.54 10.06 3.62
CA GLY A 61 15.98 10.83 2.51
C GLY A 61 16.38 10.28 1.13
N LEU A 62 17.60 9.78 0.96
CA LEU A 62 18.04 9.10 -0.27
C LEU A 62 17.16 7.88 -0.56
N GLY A 63 16.87 7.06 0.45
CA GLY A 63 15.97 5.91 0.30
C GLY A 63 14.55 6.31 -0.11
N LEU A 64 14.00 7.38 0.48
CA LEU A 64 12.71 7.93 0.08
C LEU A 64 12.73 8.49 -1.34
N GLY A 65 13.80 9.20 -1.71
CA GLY A 65 14.00 9.75 -3.04
C GLY A 65 14.08 8.66 -4.12
N MET A 66 14.80 7.57 -3.86
CA MET A 66 14.85 6.39 -4.74
C MET A 66 13.51 5.65 -4.88
N SER A 67 12.52 5.94 -4.01
CA SER A 67 11.18 5.35 -4.07
C SER A 67 10.16 6.22 -4.81
N LEU A 68 10.59 7.37 -5.35
CA LEU A 68 9.69 8.35 -5.98
C LEU A 68 9.00 7.83 -7.24
N PHE A 69 9.60 6.88 -7.97
CA PHE A 69 8.95 6.20 -9.10
C PHE A 69 7.62 5.54 -8.71
N PHE A 70 7.48 5.14 -7.45
CA PHE A 70 6.28 4.47 -6.93
C PHE A 70 5.30 5.44 -6.24
N TRP A 71 5.77 6.24 -5.27
CA TRP A 71 4.88 7.12 -4.49
C TRP A 71 4.53 8.43 -5.21
N GLY A 72 5.44 8.97 -6.01
CA GLY A 72 5.25 10.24 -6.70
C GLY A 72 4.01 10.21 -7.61
N PRO A 73 3.90 9.24 -8.53
CA PRO A 73 2.70 9.07 -9.34
C PRO A 73 1.47 8.76 -8.50
N ALA A 74 1.59 7.91 -7.47
CA ALA A 74 0.44 7.54 -6.63
C ALA A 74 -0.20 8.76 -5.94
N LEU A 75 0.60 9.72 -5.49
CA LEU A 75 0.11 10.97 -4.88
C LEU A 75 -0.43 11.94 -5.94
N PHE A 76 0.28 12.10 -7.06
CA PHE A 76 -0.12 13.05 -8.11
C PHE A 76 -1.41 12.61 -8.82
N GLU A 77 -1.48 11.33 -9.17
CA GLU A 77 -2.60 10.73 -9.88
C GLU A 77 -3.78 10.36 -8.96
N GLN A 78 -3.67 10.59 -7.64
CA GLN A 78 -4.77 10.40 -6.70
C GLN A 78 -6.03 11.19 -7.11
N SER A 79 -5.86 12.31 -7.80
CA SER A 79 -6.95 13.15 -8.33
C SER A 79 -7.73 12.53 -9.50
N LEU A 80 -7.23 11.43 -10.08
CA LEU A 80 -7.84 10.70 -11.20
C LEU A 80 -8.75 9.56 -10.72
N ILE A 81 -8.66 9.20 -9.45
CA ILE A 81 -9.36 8.05 -8.86
C ILE A 81 -10.39 8.48 -7.82
N ALA A 82 -11.30 7.58 -7.47
CA ALA A 82 -12.42 7.81 -6.55
C ALA A 82 -12.01 7.81 -5.06
N PHE A 83 -10.71 7.73 -4.74
CA PHE A 83 -10.18 7.55 -3.38
C PHE A 83 -10.73 8.55 -2.36
N ASN A 84 -10.83 9.83 -2.74
CA ASN A 84 -11.29 10.86 -1.82
C ASN A 84 -12.80 10.80 -1.52
N GLY A 85 -13.59 10.19 -2.40
CA GLY A 85 -15.06 10.09 -2.26
C GLY A 85 -15.53 8.78 -1.60
N ILE A 86 -14.65 7.82 -1.41
CA ILE A 86 -15.01 6.47 -0.93
C ILE A 86 -14.57 6.30 0.53
N ILE A 87 -15.51 5.86 1.37
CA ILE A 87 -15.21 5.38 2.71
C ILE A 87 -14.87 3.90 2.59
N VAL A 88 -13.59 3.57 2.83
CA VAL A 88 -13.08 2.21 2.62
C VAL A 88 -13.54 1.25 3.72
N SER A 89 -13.59 1.73 4.95
CA SER A 89 -13.93 0.93 6.12
C SER A 89 -14.54 1.82 7.19
N ASP A 90 -15.37 1.21 8.03
CA ASP A 90 -15.83 1.81 9.28
C ASP A 90 -14.95 1.30 10.43
N PRO A 91 -14.08 2.15 11.01
CA PRO A 91 -13.18 1.77 12.11
C PRO A 91 -13.91 1.19 13.33
N GLN A 92 -15.18 1.58 13.56
CA GLN A 92 -15.93 1.16 14.76
C GLN A 92 -16.13 -0.35 14.82
N HIS A 93 -16.38 -0.98 13.68
CA HIS A 93 -16.54 -2.43 13.55
C HIS A 93 -15.29 -3.23 13.89
N TYR A 94 -14.12 -2.58 13.96
CA TYR A 94 -12.84 -3.23 14.18
C TYR A 94 -12.28 -3.01 15.60
N PHE A 95 -13.01 -2.35 16.50
CA PHE A 95 -12.56 -2.20 17.88
C PHE A 95 -12.56 -3.52 18.65
N GLU A 96 -13.47 -4.45 18.36
CA GLU A 96 -13.49 -5.77 19.02
C GLU A 96 -12.25 -6.59 18.68
N ILE A 97 -11.93 -6.73 17.39
CA ILE A 97 -10.71 -7.44 16.97
C ILE A 97 -9.45 -6.73 17.46
N SER A 98 -9.47 -5.39 17.53
CA SER A 98 -8.38 -4.61 18.09
C SER A 98 -8.18 -4.88 19.58
N LEU A 99 -9.26 -5.07 20.34
CA LEU A 99 -9.20 -5.46 21.75
C LEU A 99 -8.62 -6.87 21.92
N THR A 100 -8.99 -7.82 21.06
CA THR A 100 -8.38 -9.16 21.05
C THR A 100 -6.86 -9.09 20.83
N ILE A 101 -6.40 -8.31 19.85
CA ILE A 101 -4.97 -8.12 19.56
C ILE A 101 -4.27 -7.40 20.72
N LEU A 102 -4.96 -6.47 21.39
CA LEU A 102 -4.45 -5.79 22.58
C LEU A 102 -4.19 -6.77 23.73
N ILE A 103 -5.14 -7.68 23.98
CA ILE A 103 -5.02 -8.73 25.01
C ILE A 103 -3.87 -9.68 24.67
N GLN A 104 -3.76 -10.11 23.41
CA GLN A 104 -2.63 -10.92 22.95
C GLN A 104 -1.30 -10.21 23.18
N SER A 105 -1.26 -8.90 22.93
CA SER A 105 -0.06 -8.06 23.08
C SER A 105 0.19 -7.59 24.51
N SER A 106 -0.58 -8.06 25.50
CA SER A 106 -0.53 -7.60 26.90
C SER A 106 0.85 -7.77 27.55
N LEU A 107 1.62 -8.79 27.16
CA LEU A 107 3.01 -8.98 27.61
C LEU A 107 3.86 -7.72 27.36
N PHE A 108 3.74 -7.10 26.19
CA PHE A 108 4.52 -5.92 25.83
C PHE A 108 4.13 -4.72 26.71
N ILE A 109 2.85 -4.59 27.02
CA ILE A 109 2.31 -3.52 27.88
C ILE A 109 2.76 -3.71 29.32
N ILE A 110 2.65 -4.94 29.85
CA ILE A 110 3.12 -5.30 31.19
C ILE A 110 4.62 -5.03 31.31
N ALA A 111 5.41 -5.43 30.31
CA ALA A 111 6.83 -5.15 30.26
C ALA A 111 7.11 -3.62 30.23
N ALA A 112 6.34 -2.86 29.46
CA ALA A 112 6.48 -1.41 29.44
C ALA A 112 6.19 -0.78 30.83
N ILE A 113 5.13 -1.23 31.51
CA ILE A 113 4.76 -0.75 32.86
C ILE A 113 5.82 -1.09 33.90
N ILE A 114 6.30 -2.34 33.94
CA ILE A 114 7.36 -2.77 34.88
C ILE A 114 8.62 -1.91 34.68
N SER A 115 8.95 -1.56 33.43
CA SER A 115 10.12 -0.74 33.11
C SER A 115 10.07 0.70 33.67
N LEU A 116 8.89 1.21 34.07
CA LEU A 116 8.73 2.53 34.68
C LEU A 116 9.29 2.57 36.10
N PHE A 117 9.20 1.47 36.84
CA PHE A 117 9.69 1.37 38.21
C PHE A 117 11.23 1.25 38.28
N GLU A 118 11.87 1.01 37.14
CA GLU A 118 13.32 0.95 37.01
C GLU A 118 13.91 2.36 36.79
N LYS A 119 14.56 2.89 37.85
CA LYS A 119 15.14 4.25 37.87
C LYS A 119 16.40 4.40 37.00
N LYS A 120 17.12 3.29 36.73
CA LYS A 120 18.42 3.26 36.01
C LYS A 120 18.30 2.72 34.58
N LEU A 121 17.52 3.39 33.74
CA LEU A 121 17.49 3.04 32.33
C LEU A 121 18.56 3.80 31.53
N LEU A 122 19.34 3.06 30.73
CA LEU A 122 20.40 3.58 29.85
C LEU A 122 19.90 4.52 28.75
N TYR A 123 18.59 4.49 28.43
CA TYR A 123 17.99 5.14 27.25
C TYR A 123 16.68 5.87 27.62
N LYS A 124 16.78 6.92 28.45
CA LYS A 124 15.59 7.59 29.02
C LYS A 124 14.65 8.18 27.96
N LYS A 125 15.16 8.68 26.83
CA LYS A 125 14.35 9.33 25.79
C LYS A 125 13.69 8.33 24.83
N GLU A 126 14.41 7.27 24.49
CA GLU A 126 13.94 6.17 23.66
C GLU A 126 12.84 5.41 24.39
N ARG A 127 13.04 5.13 25.69
CA ARG A 127 11.98 4.56 26.52
C ARG A 127 10.74 5.45 26.54
N LEU A 128 10.90 6.77 26.66
CA LEU A 128 9.77 7.68 26.65
C LEU A 128 9.03 7.60 25.32
N LEU A 129 9.73 7.67 24.18
CA LEU A 129 9.13 7.48 22.85
C LEU A 129 8.37 6.15 22.76
N PHE A 130 9.00 5.06 23.13
CA PHE A 130 8.44 3.72 23.07
C PHE A 130 7.22 3.55 23.95
N PHE A 131 7.24 4.13 25.14
CA PHE A 131 6.11 4.15 26.05
C PHE A 131 4.96 5.01 25.49
N THR A 132 5.27 6.18 24.92
CA THR A 132 4.29 7.02 24.22
C THR A 132 3.65 6.27 23.06
N ILE A 133 4.41 5.52 22.27
CA ILE A 133 3.88 4.71 21.17
C ILE A 133 2.91 3.65 21.71
N ILE A 134 3.26 2.94 22.78
CA ILE A 134 2.35 1.94 23.39
C ILE A 134 1.05 2.60 23.87
N ILE A 135 1.12 3.75 24.54
CA ILE A 135 -0.07 4.49 24.98
C ILE A 135 -0.92 4.89 23.77
N VAL A 136 -0.31 5.47 22.74
CA VAL A 136 -1.00 5.89 21.52
C VAL A 136 -1.69 4.70 20.87
N ILE A 137 -1.04 3.54 20.79
CA ILE A 137 -1.67 2.30 20.29
C ILE A 137 -2.88 1.95 21.16
N CYS A 138 -2.73 1.82 22.47
CA CYS A 138 -3.85 1.47 23.38
C CYS A 138 -5.05 2.41 23.23
N VAL A 139 -4.82 3.71 23.04
CA VAL A 139 -5.89 4.70 22.85
C VAL A 139 -6.51 4.56 21.46
N LEU A 140 -5.69 4.57 20.40
CA LEU A 140 -6.18 4.57 19.01
C LEU A 140 -6.81 3.24 18.59
N THR A 141 -6.52 2.14 19.27
CA THR A 141 -7.10 0.82 18.96
C THR A 141 -8.37 0.51 19.75
N THR A 142 -8.88 1.45 20.55
CA THR A 142 -10.08 1.27 21.37
C THR A 142 -11.14 2.32 21.06
N GLY A 143 -12.39 2.02 21.42
CA GLY A 143 -13.55 2.91 21.21
C GLY A 143 -13.43 4.29 21.87
N ILE A 144 -12.50 4.46 22.82
CA ILE A 144 -12.15 5.76 23.44
C ILE A 144 -11.76 6.78 22.36
N SER A 145 -11.12 6.33 21.29
CA SER A 145 -10.66 7.17 20.18
C SER A 145 -11.66 7.33 19.03
N SER A 146 -12.92 6.92 19.20
CA SER A 146 -13.93 6.94 18.12
C SER A 146 -14.06 8.29 17.41
N SER A 147 -13.98 9.40 18.16
CA SER A 147 -14.03 10.75 17.60
C SER A 147 -12.82 11.07 16.69
N ILE A 148 -11.64 10.52 16.99
CA ILE A 148 -10.44 10.66 16.15
C ILE A 148 -10.63 9.89 14.83
N TRP A 149 -11.26 8.71 14.90
CA TRP A 149 -11.53 7.88 13.72
C TRP A 149 -12.57 8.48 12.76
N ASN A 150 -13.39 9.42 13.23
CA ASN A 150 -14.29 10.19 12.36
C ASN A 150 -13.56 11.22 11.49
N ILE A 151 -12.27 11.50 11.76
CA ILE A 151 -11.46 12.39 10.93
C ILE A 151 -11.16 11.66 9.60
N PRO A 152 -11.50 12.25 8.43
CA PRO A 152 -11.36 11.58 7.13
C PRO A 152 -9.96 11.04 6.84
N LEU A 153 -8.91 11.72 7.31
CA LEU A 153 -7.52 11.28 7.15
C LEU A 153 -7.27 9.91 7.80
N PHE A 154 -7.77 9.71 9.03
CA PHE A 154 -7.58 8.46 9.77
C PHE A 154 -8.38 7.32 9.14
N ALA A 155 -9.67 7.55 8.90
CA ALA A 155 -10.54 6.53 8.29
C ALA A 155 -10.07 6.10 6.90
N LYS A 156 -9.58 7.03 6.05
CA LYS A 156 -9.23 6.70 4.65
C LYS A 156 -7.82 6.13 4.50
N VAL A 157 -6.83 6.72 5.18
CA VAL A 157 -5.42 6.33 5.01
C VAL A 157 -5.06 5.14 5.87
N ILE A 158 -5.53 5.14 7.12
CA ILE A 158 -5.21 4.07 8.07
C ILE A 158 -6.20 2.92 7.93
N GLN A 159 -7.47 3.19 7.63
CA GLN A 159 -8.56 2.21 7.41
C GLN A 159 -8.94 1.40 8.66
N PHE A 160 -7.97 0.80 9.33
CA PHE A 160 -8.20 -0.14 10.42
C PHE A 160 -7.40 0.20 11.67
N PRO A 161 -8.05 0.33 12.84
CA PRO A 161 -7.37 0.62 14.11
C PRO A 161 -6.24 -0.37 14.43
N TYR A 162 -6.45 -1.66 14.22
CA TYR A 162 -5.45 -2.69 14.53
C TYR A 162 -4.13 -2.55 13.74
N ARG A 163 -4.05 -1.76 12.65
CA ARG A 163 -2.77 -1.52 11.95
C ARG A 163 -1.74 -0.82 12.85
N TRP A 164 -2.16 -0.08 13.86
CA TRP A 164 -1.27 0.54 14.84
C TRP A 164 -0.44 -0.49 15.62
N PHE A 165 -0.93 -1.73 15.79
CA PHE A 165 -0.15 -2.81 16.40
C PHE A 165 1.11 -3.18 15.60
N SER A 166 1.24 -2.77 14.34
CA SER A 166 2.49 -2.96 13.59
C SER A 166 3.71 -2.32 14.27
N LEU A 167 3.53 -1.19 14.95
CA LEU A 167 4.60 -0.54 15.74
C LEU A 167 4.92 -1.29 17.04
N ILE A 168 3.94 -1.98 17.64
CA ILE A 168 4.15 -2.77 18.85
C ILE A 168 5.11 -3.94 18.59
N LEU A 169 5.16 -4.46 17.37
CA LEU A 169 6.05 -5.56 16.99
C LEU A 169 7.52 -5.16 16.95
N ILE A 170 7.82 -3.85 16.88
CA ILE A 170 9.20 -3.34 16.97
C ILE A 170 9.50 -2.93 18.42
N VAL A 171 8.59 -2.19 19.04
CA VAL A 171 8.81 -1.57 20.35
C VAL A 171 8.61 -2.55 21.52
N GLY A 172 7.64 -3.45 21.43
CA GLY A 172 7.27 -4.40 22.47
C GLY A 172 8.40 -5.37 22.85
N PRO A 173 9.03 -6.07 21.87
CA PRO A 173 10.16 -6.95 22.15
C PRO A 173 11.33 -6.27 22.86
N TRP A 174 11.54 -4.97 22.63
CA TRP A 174 12.57 -4.20 23.33
C TRP A 174 12.33 -4.14 24.84
N PHE A 175 11.09 -3.89 25.28
CA PHE A 175 10.75 -3.87 26.71
C PHE A 175 10.90 -5.26 27.36
N VAL A 176 10.47 -6.30 26.65
CA VAL A 176 10.58 -7.70 27.14
C VAL A 176 12.05 -8.07 27.29
N ALA A 177 12.88 -7.80 26.28
CA ALA A 177 14.32 -8.07 26.32
C ALA A 177 15.02 -7.27 27.43
N TYR A 178 14.63 -6.00 27.63
CA TYR A 178 15.18 -5.16 28.69
C TYR A 178 14.93 -5.78 30.08
N ILE A 179 13.70 -6.22 30.35
CA ILE A 179 13.31 -6.81 31.64
C ILE A 179 13.95 -8.18 31.84
N ALA A 180 13.93 -9.04 30.82
CA ALA A 180 14.49 -10.39 30.87
C ALA A 180 16.00 -10.42 31.18
N ASN A 181 16.72 -9.34 30.87
CA ASN A 181 18.15 -9.20 31.15
C ASN A 181 18.48 -8.79 32.59
N LYS A 182 17.49 -8.45 33.43
CA LYS A 182 17.74 -7.94 34.79
C LYS A 182 17.66 -9.00 35.88
N LYS A 183 16.61 -9.84 35.86
CA LYS A 183 16.33 -10.82 36.93
C LYS A 183 15.89 -12.15 36.33
N TRP A 184 16.23 -13.27 36.99
CA TRP A 184 15.81 -14.60 36.54
C TRP A 184 14.28 -14.75 36.52
N ILE A 185 13.58 -14.19 37.51
CA ILE A 185 12.11 -14.16 37.57
C ILE A 185 11.55 -13.41 36.35
N ALA A 186 12.13 -12.25 36.03
CA ALA A 186 11.76 -11.47 34.86
C ALA A 186 11.99 -12.22 33.54
N ARG A 187 13.06 -13.03 33.45
CA ARG A 187 13.33 -13.90 32.32
C ARG A 187 12.28 -15.01 32.20
N MET A 188 11.91 -15.65 33.32
CA MET A 188 10.84 -16.67 33.32
C MET A 188 9.49 -16.07 32.94
N LEU A 189 9.15 -14.89 33.46
CA LEU A 189 7.93 -14.17 33.07
C LEU A 189 7.93 -13.77 31.59
N ALA A 190 9.09 -13.37 31.04
CA ALA A 190 9.22 -13.11 29.62
C ALA A 190 9.02 -14.37 28.77
N ILE A 191 9.63 -15.51 29.15
CA ILE A 191 9.46 -16.80 28.47
C ILE A 191 8.00 -17.23 28.54
N PHE A 192 7.40 -17.21 29.73
CA PHE A 192 5.99 -17.54 29.92
C PHE A 192 5.10 -16.62 29.09
N GLY A 193 5.38 -15.33 29.06
CA GLY A 193 4.70 -14.35 28.23
C GLY A 193 4.78 -14.67 26.74
N VAL A 194 5.94 -15.09 26.24
CA VAL A 194 6.11 -15.50 24.84
C VAL A 194 5.29 -16.75 24.56
N VAL A 195 5.33 -17.76 25.44
CA VAL A 195 4.49 -18.97 25.32
C VAL A 195 3.00 -18.61 25.33
N TYR A 196 2.59 -17.70 26.21
CA TYR A 196 1.22 -17.18 26.29
C TYR A 196 0.81 -16.46 25.00
N PHE A 197 1.67 -15.57 24.47
CA PHE A 197 1.45 -14.88 23.20
C PHE A 197 1.25 -15.88 22.05
N VAL A 198 2.14 -16.89 21.96
CA VAL A 198 2.05 -17.95 20.93
C VAL A 198 0.77 -18.76 21.11
N TYR A 199 0.44 -19.17 22.34
CA TYR A 199 -0.77 -19.93 22.64
C TYR A 199 -2.04 -19.18 22.22
N LEU A 200 -2.17 -17.89 22.57
CA LEU A 200 -3.32 -17.09 22.17
C LEU A 200 -3.37 -16.79 20.67
N SER A 201 -2.21 -16.72 20.01
CA SER A 201 -2.13 -16.47 18.57
C SER A 201 -2.36 -17.73 17.73
N PHE A 202 -2.13 -18.91 18.30
CA PHE A 202 -2.17 -20.19 17.58
C PHE A 202 -3.50 -20.46 16.86
N PRO A 203 -4.69 -20.22 17.45
CA PRO A 203 -5.97 -20.40 16.75
C PRO A 203 -6.07 -19.59 15.44
N TYR A 204 -5.44 -18.42 15.39
CA TYR A 204 -5.46 -17.51 14.24
C TYR A 204 -4.44 -17.86 13.14
N THR A 205 -3.61 -18.88 13.37
CA THR A 205 -2.72 -19.41 12.32
C THR A 205 -3.43 -20.37 11.37
N LYS A 206 -4.63 -20.82 11.72
CA LYS A 206 -5.47 -21.65 10.85
C LYS A 206 -6.08 -20.76 9.77
N ALA A 207 -5.79 -21.08 8.51
CA ALA A 207 -6.50 -20.47 7.40
C ALA A 207 -7.91 -21.06 7.32
N GLU A 208 -8.93 -20.20 7.37
CA GLU A 208 -10.28 -20.62 6.97
C GLU A 208 -10.30 -20.78 5.45
N SER A 209 -10.37 -22.02 4.98
CA SER A 209 -10.54 -22.28 3.55
C SER A 209 -12.01 -22.09 3.20
N VAL A 210 -12.28 -21.02 2.47
CA VAL A 210 -13.60 -20.73 1.94
C VAL A 210 -13.71 -21.42 0.58
N VAL A 211 -14.24 -22.64 0.53
CA VAL A 211 -14.45 -23.34 -0.74
C VAL A 211 -15.59 -22.66 -1.49
N ARG A 212 -15.30 -22.21 -2.71
CA ARG A 212 -16.26 -21.65 -3.66
C ARG A 212 -16.32 -22.55 -4.90
N PRO A 213 -17.43 -22.55 -5.67
CA PRO A 213 -17.48 -23.28 -6.93
C PRO A 213 -16.36 -22.84 -7.87
N ASP A 214 -15.86 -23.72 -8.74
CA ASP A 214 -14.77 -23.41 -9.68
C ASP A 214 -15.02 -22.14 -10.52
N GLY A 215 -16.29 -21.92 -10.88
CA GLY A 215 -16.75 -20.70 -11.55
C GLY A 215 -16.35 -19.42 -10.81
N TYR A 216 -16.46 -19.39 -9.47
CA TYR A 216 -16.07 -18.23 -8.68
C TYR A 216 -14.58 -17.92 -8.76
N TYR A 217 -13.71 -18.92 -8.86
CA TYR A 217 -12.26 -18.70 -8.94
C TYR A 217 -11.81 -18.35 -10.36
N SER A 218 -12.44 -18.94 -11.37
CA SER A 218 -12.20 -18.58 -12.77
C SER A 218 -12.75 -17.19 -13.10
N THR A 219 -13.81 -16.76 -12.42
CA THR A 219 -14.43 -15.43 -12.55
C THR A 219 -14.20 -14.53 -11.34
N ASN A 220 -13.18 -14.78 -10.49
CA ASN A 220 -12.93 -13.90 -9.33
C ASN A 220 -12.48 -12.53 -9.83
N GLU A 221 -13.46 -11.69 -10.12
CA GLU A 221 -13.39 -10.47 -10.91
C GLU A 221 -13.13 -9.23 -10.04
N GLY A 222 -12.95 -9.44 -8.73
CA GLY A 222 -12.55 -8.39 -7.81
C GLY A 222 -11.16 -7.85 -8.15
N THR A 223 -10.99 -6.54 -8.00
CA THR A 223 -9.66 -5.92 -7.98
C THR A 223 -9.05 -6.08 -6.58
N THR A 224 -7.75 -5.83 -6.43
CA THR A 224 -7.06 -5.82 -5.11
C THR A 224 -7.44 -4.61 -4.23
N THR A 225 -8.58 -3.97 -4.50
CA THR A 225 -9.11 -2.83 -3.75
C THR A 225 -10.14 -3.29 -2.73
N VAL A 226 -10.32 -2.52 -1.66
CA VAL A 226 -11.29 -2.89 -0.61
C VAL A 226 -12.70 -2.42 -0.98
N ALA A 227 -12.82 -1.23 -1.55
CA ALA A 227 -14.08 -0.56 -1.86
C ALA A 227 -14.11 0.04 -3.28
N ASN A 228 -13.20 -0.37 -4.18
CA ASN A 228 -12.97 0.25 -5.49
C ASN A 228 -12.49 1.70 -5.38
N GLU A 229 -11.77 2.04 -4.31
CA GLU A 229 -11.18 3.35 -4.04
C GLU A 229 -10.18 3.79 -5.12
N TYR A 230 -9.62 2.86 -5.88
CA TYR A 230 -8.71 3.16 -7.01
C TYR A 230 -9.42 3.16 -8.37
N MET A 231 -10.76 3.09 -8.40
CA MET A 231 -11.55 3.23 -9.62
C MET A 231 -11.34 4.62 -10.24
N PRO A 232 -11.20 4.75 -11.56
CA PRO A 232 -11.12 6.05 -12.20
C PRO A 232 -12.39 6.87 -11.97
N LYS A 233 -12.24 8.17 -11.69
CA LYS A 233 -13.35 9.03 -11.23
C LYS A 233 -14.47 9.25 -12.25
N TRP A 234 -14.21 9.02 -13.54
CA TRP A 234 -15.21 9.13 -14.62
C TRP A 234 -16.13 7.91 -14.71
N VAL A 235 -15.87 6.83 -13.97
CA VAL A 235 -16.77 5.69 -13.90
C VAL A 235 -17.93 6.00 -12.94
N THR A 236 -19.11 6.27 -13.49
CA THR A 236 -20.33 6.57 -12.71
C THR A 236 -21.23 5.35 -12.54
N LYS A 237 -21.13 4.35 -13.44
CA LYS A 237 -21.85 3.08 -13.39
C LYS A 237 -20.91 1.92 -13.61
N LYS A 238 -20.99 0.90 -12.75
CA LYS A 238 -20.23 -0.35 -12.89
C LYS A 238 -21.00 -1.34 -13.77
N PHE A 239 -20.28 -2.17 -14.51
CA PHE A 239 -20.90 -3.35 -15.12
C PHE A 239 -21.32 -4.33 -14.02
N ALA A 240 -22.49 -4.95 -14.19
CA ALA A 240 -22.96 -5.99 -13.27
C ALA A 240 -22.15 -7.30 -13.46
N VAL A 241 -21.71 -7.56 -14.69
CA VAL A 241 -20.90 -8.71 -15.08
C VAL A 241 -19.78 -8.19 -15.97
N ARG A 242 -18.55 -8.67 -15.80
CA ARG A 242 -17.45 -8.29 -16.67
C ARG A 242 -17.75 -8.70 -18.12
N PRO A 243 -17.48 -7.84 -19.11
CA PRO A 243 -17.63 -8.23 -20.50
C PRO A 243 -16.69 -9.37 -20.91
N ASP A 244 -17.22 -10.39 -21.59
CA ASP A 244 -16.45 -11.57 -22.04
C ASP A 244 -15.38 -11.22 -23.07
N LYS A 245 -15.67 -10.25 -23.94
CA LYS A 245 -14.77 -9.78 -24.99
C LYS A 245 -14.14 -8.46 -24.62
N LYS A 246 -12.84 -8.31 -24.87
CA LYS A 246 -12.13 -7.05 -24.63
C LYS A 246 -12.49 -5.96 -25.64
N ILE A 247 -12.80 -6.32 -26.88
CA ILE A 247 -13.20 -5.37 -27.93
C ILE A 247 -14.45 -5.89 -28.65
N VAL A 248 -15.41 -4.99 -28.90
CA VAL A 248 -16.68 -5.31 -29.58
C VAL A 248 -17.14 -4.15 -30.44
N PHE A 249 -17.96 -4.44 -31.45
CA PHE A 249 -18.78 -3.41 -32.09
C PHE A 249 -19.89 -3.00 -31.13
N PHE A 250 -19.85 -1.77 -30.65
CA PHE A 250 -20.89 -1.17 -29.82
C PHE A 250 -22.02 -0.59 -30.68
N GLY A 251 -21.66 -0.01 -31.83
CA GLY A 251 -22.60 0.40 -32.88
C GLY A 251 -22.03 0.06 -34.25
N GLY A 252 -22.90 -0.25 -35.21
CA GLY A 252 -22.51 -0.75 -36.54
C GLY A 252 -22.11 -2.23 -36.53
N SER A 253 -21.46 -2.67 -37.61
CA SER A 253 -21.13 -4.09 -37.81
C SER A 253 -19.86 -4.30 -38.64
N GLY A 254 -19.19 -5.43 -38.39
CA GLY A 254 -17.95 -5.78 -39.09
C GLY A 254 -17.28 -7.02 -38.51
N ILE A 255 -16.05 -7.26 -38.95
CA ILE A 255 -15.21 -8.38 -38.50
C ILE A 255 -13.96 -7.82 -37.82
N LEU A 256 -13.61 -8.38 -36.66
CA LEU A 256 -12.37 -8.07 -35.93
C LEU A 256 -11.39 -9.24 -36.10
N TYR A 257 -10.21 -8.94 -36.63
CA TYR A 257 -9.09 -9.87 -36.72
C TYR A 257 -8.07 -9.50 -35.64
N GLU A 258 -8.19 -10.15 -34.49
CA GLU A 258 -7.31 -9.91 -33.34
C GLU A 258 -5.89 -10.42 -33.63
N LYS A 259 -4.92 -9.50 -33.65
CA LYS A 259 -3.51 -9.85 -33.77
C LYS A 259 -2.86 -9.98 -32.39
N LYS A 260 -3.10 -9.01 -31.51
CA LYS A 260 -2.61 -9.03 -30.12
C LYS A 260 -3.52 -8.21 -29.21
N VAL A 261 -4.27 -8.89 -28.35
CA VAL A 261 -5.18 -8.26 -27.39
C VAL A 261 -4.85 -8.77 -25.98
N ASN A 262 -4.34 -7.90 -25.12
CA ASN A 262 -3.99 -8.23 -23.74
C ASN A 262 -4.26 -7.03 -22.80
N SER A 263 -3.80 -7.06 -21.55
CA SER A 263 -4.06 -5.98 -20.58
C SER A 263 -3.51 -4.61 -21.00
N GLN A 264 -2.44 -4.54 -21.79
CA GLN A 264 -1.71 -3.31 -22.15
C GLN A 264 -1.75 -2.96 -23.64
N VAL A 265 -2.25 -3.85 -24.49
CA VAL A 265 -2.23 -3.70 -25.96
C VAL A 265 -3.56 -4.17 -26.56
N VAL A 266 -4.03 -3.43 -27.56
CA VAL A 266 -5.12 -3.80 -28.48
C VAL A 266 -4.61 -3.56 -29.89
N ASP A 267 -4.26 -4.63 -30.60
CA ASP A 267 -3.77 -4.62 -31.99
C ASP A 267 -4.71 -5.50 -32.82
N VAL A 268 -5.55 -4.87 -33.63
CA VAL A 268 -6.66 -5.50 -34.34
C VAL A 268 -6.80 -4.91 -35.74
N ALA A 269 -6.90 -5.78 -36.75
CA ALA A 269 -7.38 -5.37 -38.07
C ALA A 269 -8.91 -5.47 -38.10
N ILE A 270 -9.55 -4.45 -38.64
CA ILE A 270 -11.00 -4.25 -38.62
C ILE A 270 -11.49 -4.21 -40.06
N ASP A 271 -12.53 -4.97 -40.37
CA ASP A 271 -13.29 -4.81 -41.61
C ASP A 271 -14.70 -4.34 -41.23
N ALA A 272 -14.91 -3.01 -41.25
CA ALA A 272 -16.16 -2.37 -40.86
C ALA A 272 -17.07 -2.20 -42.08
N LYS A 273 -18.29 -2.74 -42.02
CA LYS A 273 -19.25 -2.67 -43.14
C LYS A 273 -19.85 -1.28 -43.34
N GLU A 274 -19.86 -0.50 -42.27
CA GLU A 274 -20.47 0.83 -42.18
C GLU A 274 -19.71 1.66 -41.13
N PRO A 275 -19.87 2.99 -41.09
CA PRO A 275 -19.35 3.81 -40.00
C PRO A 275 -19.83 3.23 -38.66
N SER A 276 -18.88 2.83 -37.82
CA SER A 276 -19.11 2.00 -36.65
C SER A 276 -18.44 2.60 -35.42
N VAL A 277 -18.89 2.18 -34.23
CA VAL A 277 -18.27 2.52 -32.95
C VAL A 277 -17.75 1.25 -32.32
N LEU A 278 -16.43 1.15 -32.17
CA LEU A 278 -15.80 0.08 -31.41
C LEU A 278 -15.73 0.47 -29.93
N GLN A 279 -16.08 -0.47 -29.05
CA GLN A 279 -15.89 -0.34 -27.62
C GLN A 279 -14.79 -1.29 -27.17
N VAL A 280 -13.78 -0.75 -26.51
CA VAL A 280 -12.78 -1.51 -25.78
C VAL A 280 -13.22 -1.56 -24.32
N ASN A 281 -13.60 -2.75 -23.84
CA ASN A 281 -14.03 -3.05 -22.47
C ASN A 281 -12.85 -3.03 -21.48
N THR A 282 -12.09 -1.94 -21.52
CA THR A 282 -11.04 -1.58 -20.57
C THR A 282 -11.34 -0.16 -20.12
N LEU A 283 -11.37 0.04 -18.81
CA LEU A 283 -11.55 1.36 -18.24
C LEU A 283 -10.43 2.27 -18.74
N TYR A 284 -10.80 3.44 -19.24
CA TYR A 284 -9.80 4.42 -19.60
C TYR A 284 -9.01 4.83 -18.35
N TYR A 285 -7.72 5.10 -18.54
CA TYR A 285 -6.83 5.72 -17.57
C TYR A 285 -5.70 6.44 -18.33
N PRO A 286 -5.22 7.61 -17.86
CA PRO A 286 -4.12 8.33 -18.50
C PRO A 286 -2.92 7.41 -18.74
N GLY A 287 -2.44 7.41 -19.98
CA GLY A 287 -1.46 6.45 -20.49
C GLY A 287 -2.02 5.59 -21.63
N TRP A 288 -3.34 5.39 -21.71
CA TRP A 288 -3.97 4.81 -22.90
C TRP A 288 -3.95 5.80 -24.06
N GLY A 289 -3.42 5.35 -25.20
CA GLY A 289 -3.42 6.06 -26.47
C GLY A 289 -3.24 5.10 -27.63
N GLY A 290 -3.39 5.58 -28.86
CA GLY A 290 -3.29 4.70 -30.01
C GLY A 290 -3.33 5.41 -31.35
N MET A 291 -3.40 4.60 -32.40
CA MET A 291 -3.52 5.01 -33.78
C MET A 291 -4.60 4.20 -34.49
N LEU A 292 -5.28 4.85 -35.43
CA LEU A 292 -6.10 4.23 -36.47
C LEU A 292 -5.42 4.53 -37.81
N ASP A 293 -4.97 3.51 -38.52
CA ASP A 293 -4.23 3.65 -39.79
C ASP A 293 -3.06 4.64 -39.70
N ASN A 294 -2.24 4.52 -38.64
CA ASN A 294 -1.10 5.41 -38.34
C ASN A 294 -1.46 6.87 -38.04
N LYS A 295 -2.74 7.23 -37.96
CA LYS A 295 -3.19 8.55 -37.49
C LYS A 295 -3.54 8.48 -36.01
N LYS A 296 -3.23 9.56 -35.27
CA LYS A 296 -3.53 9.65 -33.85
C LYS A 296 -5.02 9.42 -33.61
N LEU A 297 -5.31 8.57 -32.65
CA LEU A 297 -6.66 8.19 -32.26
C LEU A 297 -7.25 9.16 -31.24
N ASP A 298 -8.51 9.56 -31.46
CA ASP A 298 -9.32 10.23 -30.44
C ASP A 298 -10.15 9.17 -29.71
N ILE A 299 -9.98 9.11 -28.39
CA ILE A 299 -10.65 8.14 -27.52
C ILE A 299 -11.80 8.85 -26.81
N SER A 300 -13.03 8.43 -27.07
CA SER A 300 -14.19 8.89 -26.32
C SER A 300 -14.38 8.05 -25.05
N ILE A 301 -14.61 8.74 -23.94
CA ILE A 301 -15.00 8.14 -22.65
C ILE A 301 -16.38 8.64 -22.20
N ASP A 302 -17.14 9.24 -23.12
CA ASP A 302 -18.48 9.78 -22.85
C ASP A 302 -19.51 8.64 -22.76
N ASN A 303 -19.39 7.89 -21.66
CA ASN A 303 -20.29 6.82 -21.27
C ASN A 303 -20.17 6.61 -19.76
N PRO A 304 -21.24 6.18 -19.08
CA PRO A 304 -21.23 6.07 -17.63
C PRO A 304 -20.27 4.98 -17.11
N TYR A 305 -19.81 4.08 -17.99
CA TYR A 305 -18.93 2.97 -17.63
C TYR A 305 -17.44 3.34 -17.66
N GLY A 306 -17.07 4.49 -18.23
CA GLY A 306 -15.68 4.94 -18.36
C GLY A 306 -14.81 4.05 -19.26
N VAL A 307 -15.42 3.24 -20.13
CA VAL A 307 -14.70 2.44 -21.13
C VAL A 307 -14.38 3.26 -22.37
N MET A 308 -13.39 2.81 -23.14
CA MET A 308 -12.94 3.52 -24.34
C MET A 308 -13.83 3.20 -25.54
N ARG A 309 -14.28 4.23 -26.25
CA ARG A 309 -15.00 4.14 -27.52
C ARG A 309 -14.27 4.87 -28.63
N ILE A 310 -14.30 4.29 -29.82
CA ILE A 310 -13.55 4.72 -30.98
C ILE A 310 -14.47 4.69 -32.19
N ASP A 311 -14.57 5.81 -32.89
CA ASP A 311 -15.26 5.89 -34.17
C ASP A 311 -14.37 5.32 -35.29
N ILE A 312 -14.93 4.40 -36.06
CA ILE A 312 -14.25 3.69 -37.15
C ILE A 312 -15.04 3.95 -38.44
N PRO A 313 -14.42 4.51 -39.49
CA PRO A 313 -15.05 4.63 -40.81
C PRO A 313 -15.40 3.26 -41.40
N ALA A 314 -16.22 3.26 -42.46
CA ALA A 314 -16.44 2.03 -43.23
C ALA A 314 -15.17 1.65 -44.01
N GLY A 315 -14.87 0.36 -44.06
CA GLY A 315 -13.71 -0.21 -44.75
C GLY A 315 -12.76 -0.96 -43.84
N VAL A 316 -11.57 -1.24 -44.38
CA VAL A 316 -10.52 -1.98 -43.69
C VAL A 316 -9.60 -1.01 -42.97
N HIS A 317 -9.45 -1.19 -41.67
CA HIS A 317 -8.66 -0.32 -40.80
C HIS A 317 -7.77 -1.13 -39.85
N HIS A 318 -6.68 -0.52 -39.40
CA HIS A 318 -5.82 -1.07 -38.36
C HIS A 318 -5.89 -0.23 -37.10
N LEU A 319 -6.44 -0.81 -36.03
CA LEU A 319 -6.50 -0.20 -34.71
C LEU A 319 -5.34 -0.72 -33.86
N TYR A 320 -4.51 0.20 -33.39
CA TYR A 320 -3.43 -0.08 -32.45
C TYR A 320 -3.52 0.83 -31.24
N MET A 321 -3.85 0.28 -30.07
CA MET A 321 -3.87 1.00 -28.80
C MET A 321 -2.94 0.34 -27.79
N THR A 322 -2.33 1.15 -26.94
CA THR A 322 -1.44 0.66 -25.89
C THR A 322 -1.45 1.57 -24.66
N PHE A 323 -1.27 0.96 -23.50
CA PHE A 323 -1.06 1.65 -22.23
C PHE A 323 0.43 1.93 -22.03
N ARG A 324 0.80 3.21 -21.96
CA ARG A 324 2.18 3.68 -21.85
C ARG A 324 2.39 4.57 -20.64
N GLU A 325 3.67 4.80 -20.36
CA GLU A 325 4.12 5.75 -19.35
C GLU A 325 3.54 7.14 -19.61
N THR A 326 3.09 7.81 -18.55
CA THR A 326 2.65 9.21 -18.63
C THR A 326 3.84 10.14 -18.44
N PRO A 327 3.82 11.38 -18.97
CA PRO A 327 4.89 12.33 -18.73
C PRO A 327 5.18 12.57 -17.24
N VAL A 328 4.13 12.53 -16.41
CA VAL A 328 4.24 12.70 -14.95
C VAL A 328 5.02 11.54 -14.33
N ARG A 329 4.67 10.30 -14.67
CA ARG A 329 5.37 9.12 -14.16
C ARG A 329 6.83 9.10 -14.61
N PHE A 330 7.08 9.41 -15.88
CA PHE A 330 8.44 9.53 -16.41
C PHE A 330 9.28 10.57 -15.65
N ILE A 331 8.72 11.72 -15.28
CA ILE A 331 9.42 12.71 -14.45
C ILE A 331 9.83 12.10 -13.10
N PHE A 332 8.92 11.37 -12.44
CA PHE A 332 9.24 10.71 -11.17
C PHE A 332 10.25 9.57 -11.32
N ASP A 333 10.23 8.82 -12.43
CA ASP A 333 11.26 7.82 -12.75
C ASP A 333 12.64 8.47 -12.88
N VAL A 334 12.73 9.59 -13.61
CA VAL A 334 13.98 10.35 -13.77
C VAL A 334 14.47 10.88 -12.42
N ILE A 335 13.61 11.51 -11.61
CA ILE A 335 14.00 12.01 -10.29
C ILE A 335 14.46 10.85 -9.39
N SER A 336 13.72 9.74 -9.38
CA SER A 336 14.07 8.54 -8.62
C SER A 336 15.44 7.98 -9.04
N PHE A 337 15.71 7.95 -10.35
CA PHE A 337 17.00 7.53 -10.89
C PHE A 337 18.13 8.48 -10.50
N MET A 338 17.89 9.81 -10.48
CA MET A 338 18.88 10.77 -9.98
C MET A 338 19.24 10.50 -8.50
N PHE A 339 18.25 10.20 -7.64
CA PHE A 339 18.52 9.81 -6.25
C PHE A 339 19.33 8.51 -6.15
N PHE A 340 19.11 7.55 -7.05
CA PHE A 340 19.91 6.34 -7.13
C PHE A 340 21.37 6.65 -7.52
N ILE A 341 21.60 7.51 -8.50
CA ILE A 341 22.96 7.96 -8.87
C ILE A 341 23.64 8.69 -7.71
N ILE A 342 22.93 9.59 -7.01
CA ILE A 342 23.46 10.28 -5.83
C ILE A 342 23.82 9.27 -4.73
N PHE A 343 23.00 8.25 -4.51
CA PHE A 343 23.28 7.17 -3.56
C PHE A 343 24.58 6.41 -3.92
N ILE A 344 24.79 6.07 -5.20
CA ILE A 344 26.03 5.42 -5.66
C ILE A 344 27.25 6.32 -5.43
N ILE A 345 27.15 7.60 -5.80
CA ILE A 345 28.26 8.57 -5.63
C ILE A 345 28.64 8.78 -4.16
N ILE A 346 27.68 8.75 -3.24
CA ILE A 346 27.94 8.97 -1.80
C ILE A 346 28.61 7.75 -1.13
N ILE A 347 28.47 6.56 -1.72
CA ILE A 347 28.97 5.30 -1.13
C ILE A 347 30.31 4.87 -1.72
N LEU A 348 30.59 5.24 -2.97
CA LEU A 348 31.92 5.19 -3.56
C LEU A 348 32.83 6.22 -2.87
#